data_AF-A0A1W2C244-F1
#
_entry.id   AF-A0A1W2C244-F1
#
_cell.length_a   1.000
_cell.length_b   1.000
_cell.length_c   1.000
_cell.angle_alpha   90.00
_cell.angle_beta   90.00
_cell.angle_gamma   90.00
#
_symmetry.space_group_name_H-M   'P 1'
#
loop_
_entity.id
_entity.type
_entity.pdbx_description
1 polymer ?
#
loop_
_entity_poly.entity_id
_entity_poly.type
_entity_poly.pdbx_seq_one_letter_code
_entity_poly.pdbx_strand_id
1 'polypeptide(L)'
;MRKLTTLMMTIVMLLCSLCLPALGEPAVEEDTSAIIPYRFATAEEGRELMLSNEEYFEGINANKIAYIMKNDSSTLEDYKAFCAEQVLDWTDAEKEMISRCMEKVEQAFIRNGWTVPPLETIVFIRTTMKEEGDAAGYTHGTQIYLTELLKHLAEMPPEIVDTQITTILAHELFHCLTRCNPDFRKDMYSIIHFTVEEDDYKLPDSVWEYYIANPDVEHHNAHATFMIDGKETECYAAYVTTKHLENEEDNFMVFGTTALVPVDGTDIWYTPDKASNFDEVFGTNTGYVIDPEECLADNFCYAVVFGDKGPEGNGYPNPEIIEAIGEYLKGN
;
A
#
# COMPACT_ATOMS: atom_id res chain seq x y z
N MET A 1 -20.15 36.23 83.10
CA MET A 1 -20.51 37.66 83.22
C MET A 1 -20.42 38.30 81.86
N ARG A 2 -21.55 38.83 81.33
CA ARG A 2 -21.72 39.94 80.33
C ARG A 2 -20.82 39.90 79.07
N LYS A 3 -21.33 39.80 77.84
CA LYS A 3 -22.26 40.72 77.13
C LYS A 3 -22.61 40.12 75.74
N LEU A 4 -23.88 40.19 75.30
CA LEU A 4 -24.39 40.96 74.13
C LEU A 4 -23.74 40.56 72.78
N THR A 5 -24.44 40.31 71.67
CA THR A 5 -25.62 41.03 71.16
C THR A 5 -26.31 40.26 70.03
N THR A 6 -27.61 40.52 69.90
CA THR A 6 -28.59 40.09 68.92
C THR A 6 -28.27 40.55 67.49
N LEU A 7 -28.77 39.75 66.52
CA LEU A 7 -29.46 40.18 65.29
C LEU A 7 -28.63 40.52 64.04
N MET A 8 -28.63 39.60 63.07
CA MET A 8 -29.23 39.92 61.76
C MET A 8 -29.70 38.64 61.07
N MET A 9 -31.01 38.59 60.89
CA MET A 9 -31.76 37.56 60.17
C MET A 9 -31.84 38.01 58.71
N THR A 10 -31.24 37.23 57.81
CA THR A 10 -31.60 37.27 56.38
C THR A 10 -31.87 35.84 55.93
N ILE A 11 -33.16 35.60 55.73
CA ILE A 11 -33.78 34.42 55.10
C ILE A 11 -33.20 34.31 53.67
N VAL A 12 -32.91 33.11 53.13
CA VAL A 12 -33.76 32.47 52.10
C VAL A 12 -33.18 31.07 51.78
N MET A 13 -34.01 30.07 52.06
CA MET A 13 -34.32 28.83 51.30
C MET A 13 -33.24 27.86 50.78
N LEU A 14 -33.46 26.58 51.16
CA LEU A 14 -33.41 25.34 50.36
C LEU A 14 -32.03 24.95 49.75
N LEU A 15 -31.52 23.73 49.87
CA LEU A 15 -32.11 22.40 49.95
C LEU A 15 -31.10 21.42 50.59
N CYS A 16 -31.62 20.49 51.39
CA CYS A 16 -30.96 19.21 51.61
C CYS A 16 -30.91 18.42 50.30
N SER A 17 -29.73 18.02 49.86
CA SER A 17 -29.55 16.85 48.99
C SER A 17 -28.10 16.40 49.00
N LEU A 18 -27.86 15.34 49.78
CA LEU A 18 -27.05 14.17 49.44
C LEU A 18 -25.74 14.44 48.66
N CYS A 19 -24.62 14.33 49.37
CA CYS A 19 -23.33 13.99 48.76
C CYS A 19 -23.44 12.57 48.18
N LEU A 20 -23.80 12.47 46.89
CA LEU A 20 -23.41 11.34 46.06
C LEU A 20 -21.94 11.56 45.64
N PRO A 21 -21.06 10.55 45.73
CA PRO A 21 -19.81 10.60 45.01
C PRO A 21 -20.14 10.68 43.52
N ALA A 22 -19.55 11.64 42.82
CA ALA A 22 -19.54 11.64 41.37
C ALA A 22 -18.98 10.28 40.92
N LEU A 23 -19.84 9.43 40.37
CA LEU A 23 -19.42 8.33 39.54
C LEU A 23 -18.65 9.01 38.40
N GLY A 24 -17.33 8.87 38.40
CA GLY A 24 -16.51 9.23 37.25
C GLY A 24 -17.11 8.52 36.05
N GLU A 25 -17.26 9.25 34.95
CA GLU A 25 -17.55 8.64 33.66
C GLU A 25 -16.56 7.50 33.44
N PRO A 26 -17.00 6.32 32.96
CA PRO A 26 -16.05 5.29 32.55
C PRO A 26 -15.10 5.95 31.56
N ALA A 27 -13.80 5.76 31.76
CA ALA A 27 -12.82 6.10 30.75
C ALA A 27 -13.30 5.46 29.45
N VAL A 28 -13.48 6.27 28.42
CA VAL A 28 -13.64 5.76 27.06
C VAL A 28 -12.38 4.94 26.84
N GLU A 29 -12.49 3.61 26.79
CA GLU A 29 -11.44 2.80 26.17
C GLU A 29 -11.27 3.40 24.78
N GLU A 30 -10.14 4.06 24.54
CA GLU A 30 -9.76 4.42 23.17
C GLU A 30 -9.80 3.12 22.39
N ASP A 31 -10.63 3.09 21.36
CA ASP A 31 -10.75 1.94 20.47
C ASP A 31 -9.42 1.78 19.74
N THR A 32 -8.53 0.95 20.29
CA THR A 32 -7.20 0.71 19.74
C THR A 32 -7.23 -0.18 18.48
N SER A 33 -8.41 -0.58 17.99
CA SER A 33 -8.57 -1.47 16.84
C SER A 33 -8.06 -0.90 15.51
N ALA A 34 -7.77 0.41 15.47
CA ALA A 34 -7.27 1.11 14.28
C ALA A 34 -5.82 1.58 14.38
N ILE A 35 -5.07 1.23 15.45
CA ILE A 35 -3.67 1.64 15.59
C ILE A 35 -2.80 0.78 14.67
N ILE A 36 -2.04 1.42 13.79
CA ILE A 36 -1.12 0.76 12.86
C ILE A 36 0.29 0.79 13.48
N PRO A 37 0.87 -0.37 13.87
CA PRO A 37 2.18 -0.39 14.50
C PRO A 37 3.28 -0.12 13.47
N TYR A 38 4.12 0.88 13.71
CA TYR A 38 5.28 1.15 12.85
C TYR A 38 6.49 1.68 13.63
N ARG A 39 7.66 1.57 12.99
CA ARG A 39 8.92 2.19 13.43
C ARG A 39 9.75 2.63 12.23
N PHE A 40 10.79 3.41 12.48
CA PHE A 40 11.73 3.88 11.47
C PHE A 40 13.08 3.17 11.65
N ALA A 41 13.58 2.54 10.58
CA ALA A 41 14.92 1.95 10.58
C ALA A 41 16.01 3.03 10.48
N THR A 42 17.22 2.73 10.96
CA THR A 42 18.41 3.51 10.59
C THR A 42 18.87 3.12 9.19
N ALA A 43 19.77 3.89 8.58
CA ALA A 43 20.34 3.49 7.29
C ALA A 43 21.12 2.16 7.37
N GLU A 44 21.76 1.88 8.50
CA GLU A 44 22.48 0.62 8.74
C GLU A 44 21.52 -0.57 8.78
N GLU A 45 20.48 -0.49 9.61
CA GLU A 45 19.45 -1.51 9.69
C GLU A 45 18.69 -1.66 8.36
N GLY A 46 18.35 -0.56 7.70
CA GLY A 46 17.65 -0.58 6.42
C GLY A 46 18.43 -1.31 5.32
N ARG A 47 19.77 -1.19 5.29
CA ARG A 47 20.61 -1.97 4.36
C ARG A 47 20.60 -3.46 4.68
N GLU A 48 20.66 -3.81 5.96
CA GLU A 48 20.59 -5.21 6.38
C GLU A 48 19.25 -5.85 6.00
N LEU A 49 18.15 -5.14 6.28
CA LEU A 49 16.79 -5.56 5.90
C LEU A 49 16.65 -5.69 4.39
N MET A 50 17.03 -4.66 3.63
CA MET A 50 16.98 -4.67 2.17
C MET A 50 17.71 -5.88 1.58
N LEU A 51 18.95 -6.13 2.01
CA LEU A 51 19.77 -7.22 1.49
C LEU A 51 19.30 -8.61 1.96
N SER A 52 18.49 -8.68 3.02
CA SER A 52 17.91 -9.93 3.53
C SER A 52 16.71 -10.45 2.75
N ASN A 53 16.16 -9.66 1.82
CA ASN A 53 15.05 -10.07 0.94
C ASN A 53 15.54 -11.03 -0.17
N GLU A 54 16.08 -12.19 0.21
CA GLU A 54 16.70 -13.15 -0.71
C GLU A 54 15.72 -13.63 -1.79
N GLU A 55 14.47 -13.94 -1.42
CA GLU A 55 13.43 -14.40 -2.36
C GLU A 55 13.15 -13.37 -3.47
N TYR A 56 13.09 -12.08 -3.13
CA TYR A 56 12.95 -11.02 -4.13
C TYR A 56 14.13 -11.00 -5.11
N PHE A 57 15.37 -11.00 -4.59
CA PHE A 57 16.56 -10.98 -5.45
C PHE A 57 16.70 -12.23 -6.31
N GLU A 58 16.24 -13.39 -5.85
CA GLU A 58 16.17 -14.63 -6.65
C GLU A 58 15.16 -14.52 -7.81
N GLY A 59 14.10 -13.71 -7.63
CA GLY A 59 13.11 -13.39 -8.66
C GLY A 59 13.53 -12.34 -9.68
N ILE A 60 14.73 -11.76 -9.58
CA ILE A 60 15.23 -10.74 -10.50
C ILE A 60 15.96 -11.35 -11.69
N ASN A 61 15.59 -10.92 -12.90
CA ASN A 61 16.25 -11.29 -14.14
C ASN A 61 17.25 -10.21 -14.63
N ALA A 62 18.00 -10.53 -15.69
CA ALA A 62 18.93 -9.60 -16.31
C ALA A 62 18.22 -8.37 -16.93
N ASN A 63 16.96 -8.48 -17.33
CA ASN A 63 16.21 -7.38 -17.95
C ASN A 63 15.93 -6.25 -16.94
N LYS A 64 15.41 -6.58 -15.75
CA LYS A 64 15.24 -5.64 -14.63
C LYS A 64 16.57 -4.96 -14.28
N ILE A 65 17.63 -5.76 -14.08
CA ILE A 65 18.96 -5.25 -13.72
C ILE A 65 19.44 -4.26 -14.78
N ALA A 66 19.31 -4.60 -16.07
CA ALA A 66 19.73 -3.72 -17.14
C ALA A 66 19.01 -2.36 -17.07
N TYR A 67 17.68 -2.38 -16.94
CA TYR A 67 16.87 -1.17 -16.88
C TYR A 67 17.17 -0.26 -15.68
N ILE A 68 17.50 -0.82 -14.52
CA ILE A 68 17.87 -0.03 -13.33
C ILE A 68 19.30 0.48 -13.45
N MET A 69 20.25 -0.41 -13.77
CA MET A 69 21.67 -0.10 -13.82
C MET A 69 22.06 0.72 -15.07
N LYS A 70 21.12 0.89 -16.02
CA LYS A 70 21.34 1.49 -17.34
C LYS A 70 22.48 0.83 -18.11
N ASN A 71 22.65 -0.48 -17.91
CA ASN A 71 23.76 -1.26 -18.45
C ASN A 71 23.39 -2.75 -18.52
N ASP A 72 23.51 -3.37 -19.70
CA ASP A 72 23.17 -4.78 -19.94
C ASP A 72 24.22 -5.79 -19.46
N SER A 73 25.36 -5.31 -18.96
CA SER A 73 26.47 -6.15 -18.46
C SER A 73 26.52 -6.27 -16.93
N SER A 74 25.64 -5.58 -16.22
CA SER A 74 25.59 -5.61 -14.75
C SER A 74 25.08 -6.95 -14.22
N THR A 75 25.67 -7.41 -13.12
CA THR A 75 25.30 -8.66 -12.45
C THR A 75 24.30 -8.40 -11.31
N LEU A 76 23.68 -9.47 -10.79
CA LEU A 76 22.83 -9.38 -9.59
C LEU A 76 23.60 -8.84 -8.38
N GLU A 77 24.88 -9.19 -8.24
CA GLU A 77 25.72 -8.67 -7.15
C GLU A 77 26.01 -7.18 -7.31
N ASP A 78 26.21 -6.69 -8.55
CA ASP A 78 26.35 -5.26 -8.81
C ASP A 78 25.05 -4.51 -8.46
N TYR A 79 23.89 -5.09 -8.79
CA TYR A 79 22.59 -4.54 -8.44
C TYR A 79 22.36 -4.53 -6.93
N LYS A 80 22.62 -5.62 -6.20
CA LYS A 80 22.54 -5.66 -4.74
C LYS A 80 23.42 -4.61 -4.06
N ALA A 81 24.66 -4.46 -4.54
CA ALA A 81 25.55 -3.42 -4.05
C ALA A 81 24.97 -2.02 -4.31
N PHE A 82 24.41 -1.79 -5.49
CA PHE A 82 23.74 -0.54 -5.84
C PHE A 82 22.53 -0.25 -4.94
N CYS A 83 21.65 -1.23 -4.70
CA CYS A 83 20.50 -1.10 -3.79
C CYS A 83 20.95 -0.65 -2.40
N ALA A 84 21.98 -1.31 -1.84
CA ALA A 84 22.49 -0.96 -0.51
C ALA A 84 23.01 0.48 -0.42
N GLU A 85 23.60 1.01 -1.49
CA GLU A 85 24.05 2.41 -1.55
C GLU A 85 22.89 3.41 -1.56
N GLN A 86 21.67 2.99 -1.93
CA GLN A 86 20.51 3.88 -2.00
C GLN A 86 19.84 4.11 -0.66
N VAL A 87 20.15 3.32 0.38
CA VAL A 87 19.54 3.45 1.71
C VAL A 87 20.14 4.61 2.50
N LEU A 88 19.27 5.46 3.05
CA LEU A 88 19.63 6.69 3.73
C LEU A 88 19.03 6.77 5.14
N ASP A 89 19.55 7.68 5.97
CA ASP A 89 18.95 7.99 7.27
C ASP A 89 17.79 8.97 7.11
N TRP A 90 16.75 8.75 7.93
CA TRP A 90 15.61 9.64 8.08
C TRP A 90 15.97 10.96 8.76
N THR A 91 15.35 12.05 8.31
CA THR A 91 15.25 13.30 9.07
C THR A 91 14.05 13.28 10.02
N ASP A 92 14.08 14.12 11.06
CA ASP A 92 12.95 14.23 12.00
C ASP A 92 11.68 14.75 11.30
N ALA A 93 11.81 15.69 10.37
CA ALA A 93 10.69 16.25 9.62
C ALA A 93 9.97 15.19 8.75
N GLU A 94 10.72 14.25 8.15
CA GLU A 94 10.13 13.13 7.42
C GLU A 94 9.36 12.19 8.37
N LYS A 95 9.95 11.83 9.51
CA LYS A 95 9.29 10.99 10.52
C LYS A 95 7.99 11.61 11.02
N GLU A 96 8.00 12.92 11.27
CA GLU A 96 6.82 13.68 11.68
C GLU A 96 5.74 13.71 10.59
N MET A 97 6.14 13.90 9.32
CA MET A 97 5.21 13.87 8.19
C MET A 97 4.57 12.49 8.00
N ILE A 98 5.39 11.43 8.02
CA ILE A 98 4.90 10.05 7.90
C ILE A 98 3.95 9.73 9.04
N SER A 99 4.32 10.05 10.29
CA SER A 99 3.49 9.79 11.46
C SER A 99 2.14 10.51 11.37
N ARG A 100 2.15 11.79 11.00
CA ARG A 100 0.91 12.57 10.78
C ARG A 100 0.03 11.98 9.68
N CYS A 101 0.63 11.47 8.59
CA CYS A 101 -0.14 10.89 7.49
C CYS A 101 -0.66 9.48 7.85
N MET A 102 0.09 8.68 8.60
CA MET A 102 -0.40 7.43 9.18
C MET A 102 -1.59 7.68 10.12
N GLU A 103 -1.53 8.69 10.99
CA GLU A 103 -2.67 9.08 11.82
C GLU A 103 -3.91 9.39 10.95
N LYS A 104 -3.75 9.98 9.74
CA LYS A 104 -4.90 10.21 8.84
C LYS A 104 -5.49 8.91 8.30
N VAL A 105 -4.67 7.90 8.02
CA VAL A 105 -5.11 6.55 7.66
C VAL A 105 -5.89 5.94 8.82
N GLU A 106 -5.33 5.92 10.03
CA GLU A 106 -6.00 5.40 11.23
C GLU A 106 -7.34 6.12 11.49
N GLN A 107 -7.37 7.45 11.36
CA GLN A 107 -8.60 8.22 11.49
C GLN A 107 -9.63 7.91 10.39
N ALA A 108 -9.19 7.50 9.19
CA ALA A 108 -10.12 7.02 8.17
C ALA A 108 -10.76 5.68 8.60
N PHE A 109 -9.98 4.76 9.16
CA PHE A 109 -10.51 3.52 9.72
C PHE A 109 -11.54 3.79 10.83
N ILE A 110 -11.17 4.61 11.81
CA ILE A 110 -12.05 4.98 12.94
C ILE A 110 -13.35 5.62 12.45
N ARG A 111 -13.26 6.62 11.56
CA ARG A 111 -14.45 7.34 11.06
C ARG A 111 -15.42 6.44 10.30
N ASN A 112 -14.91 5.42 9.61
CA ASN A 112 -15.72 4.49 8.84
C ASN A 112 -16.20 3.27 9.63
N GLY A 113 -15.76 3.13 10.89
CA GLY A 113 -16.02 1.94 11.70
C GLY A 113 -15.36 0.69 11.13
N TRP A 114 -14.16 0.86 10.58
CA TRP A 114 -13.35 -0.22 10.00
C TRP A 114 -12.38 -0.80 11.02
N THR A 115 -12.12 -2.11 10.89
CA THR A 115 -11.08 -2.80 11.65
C THR A 115 -9.83 -2.96 10.78
N VAL A 116 -8.66 -2.66 11.33
CA VAL A 116 -7.39 -2.96 10.65
C VAL A 116 -7.16 -4.48 10.72
N PRO A 117 -7.02 -5.19 9.59
CA PRO A 117 -6.66 -6.61 9.62
C PRO A 117 -5.36 -6.84 10.41
N PRO A 118 -5.14 -8.02 11.01
CA PRO A 118 -3.92 -8.33 11.75
C PRO A 118 -2.66 -7.92 11.00
N LEU A 119 -1.79 -7.14 11.65
CA LEU A 119 -0.65 -6.51 11.00
C LEU A 119 0.58 -6.60 11.89
N GLU A 120 1.67 -7.11 11.34
CA GLU A 120 2.98 -7.02 12.00
C GLU A 120 3.51 -5.58 11.98
N THR A 121 4.51 -5.29 12.80
CA THR A 121 5.05 -3.93 12.88
C THR A 121 5.70 -3.53 11.55
N ILE A 122 5.19 -2.45 10.96
CA ILE A 122 5.77 -1.86 9.75
C ILE A 122 7.14 -1.26 10.07
N VAL A 123 8.10 -1.47 9.17
CA VAL A 123 9.42 -0.86 9.24
C VAL A 123 9.60 0.09 8.08
N PHE A 124 9.60 1.39 8.36
CA PHE A 124 9.87 2.42 7.34
C PHE A 124 11.37 2.56 7.09
N ILE A 125 11.77 2.44 5.82
CA ILE A 125 13.14 2.55 5.34
C ILE A 125 13.20 3.67 4.29
N ARG A 126 14.21 4.54 4.38
CA ARG A 126 14.38 5.66 3.44
C ARG A 126 15.38 5.28 2.37
N THR A 127 15.04 5.52 1.10
CA THR A 127 15.97 5.30 -0.01
C THR A 127 15.91 6.43 -1.04
N THR A 128 16.85 6.45 -1.99
CA THR A 128 16.79 7.36 -3.14
C THR A 128 15.71 6.95 -4.15
N MET A 129 15.23 5.71 -4.08
CA MET A 129 14.33 5.03 -5.03
C MET A 129 14.93 4.71 -6.40
N LYS A 130 16.22 4.95 -6.61
CA LYS A 130 16.87 4.63 -7.89
C LYS A 130 16.93 3.13 -8.15
N GLU A 131 16.99 2.34 -7.10
CA GLU A 131 16.96 0.88 -7.13
C GLU A 131 15.65 0.31 -7.71
N GLU A 132 14.56 1.09 -7.65
CA GLU A 132 13.23 0.76 -8.19
C GLU A 132 12.74 1.78 -9.23
N GLY A 133 13.66 2.48 -9.91
CA GLY A 133 13.31 3.34 -11.05
C GLY A 133 12.61 4.64 -10.69
N ASP A 134 12.99 5.24 -9.55
CA ASP A 134 12.46 6.50 -9.02
C ASP A 134 10.98 6.44 -8.59
N ALA A 135 10.52 5.26 -8.18
CA ALA A 135 9.21 5.06 -7.56
C ALA A 135 9.02 5.95 -6.31
N ALA A 136 7.77 6.15 -5.88
CA ALA A 136 7.48 6.93 -4.67
C ALA A 136 7.65 6.09 -3.38
N GLY A 137 7.34 4.81 -3.47
CA GLY A 137 7.43 3.81 -2.42
C GLY A 137 7.44 2.41 -3.04
N TYR A 138 7.78 1.43 -2.21
CA TYR A 138 7.51 0.02 -2.45
C TYR A 138 7.61 -0.75 -1.12
N THR A 139 7.13 -1.98 -1.08
CA THR A 139 7.09 -2.79 0.13
C THR A 139 7.65 -4.20 -0.08
N HIS A 140 8.41 -4.73 0.88
CA HIS A 140 8.74 -6.16 1.03
C HIS A 140 8.33 -6.70 2.40
N GLY A 141 7.52 -7.75 2.47
CA GLY A 141 6.93 -8.16 3.74
C GLY A 141 6.18 -6.97 4.38
N THR A 142 6.61 -6.56 5.58
CA THR A 142 6.13 -5.35 6.27
C THR A 142 7.15 -4.19 6.29
N GLN A 143 8.14 -4.25 5.41
CA GLN A 143 9.14 -3.20 5.23
C GLN A 143 8.67 -2.26 4.12
N ILE A 144 8.34 -1.02 4.46
CA ILE A 144 7.94 0.00 3.49
C ILE A 144 9.15 0.90 3.20
N TYR A 145 9.59 0.92 1.96
CA TYR A 145 10.65 1.77 1.45
C TYR A 145 10.03 3.04 0.87
N LEU A 146 10.59 4.20 1.18
CA LEU A 146 10.04 5.50 0.77
C LEU A 146 11.11 6.43 0.23
N THR A 147 10.71 7.21 -0.78
CA THR A 147 11.58 8.13 -1.52
C THR A 147 12.21 9.23 -0.67
N GLU A 148 13.45 9.58 -1.00
CA GLU A 148 14.18 10.68 -0.38
C GLU A 148 13.53 12.05 -0.64
N LEU A 149 12.67 12.14 -1.67
CA LEU A 149 11.92 13.35 -2.01
C LEU A 149 11.00 13.80 -0.87
N LEU A 150 10.62 12.89 0.04
CA LEU A 150 9.83 13.22 1.23
C LEU A 150 10.49 14.32 2.07
N LYS A 151 11.82 14.40 2.09
CA LYS A 151 12.54 15.49 2.75
C LYS A 151 12.11 16.86 2.26
N HIS A 152 11.97 17.03 0.95
CA HIS A 152 11.55 18.30 0.35
C HIS A 152 10.06 18.56 0.55
N LEU A 153 9.24 17.51 0.49
CA LEU A 153 7.79 17.61 0.73
C LEU A 153 7.48 17.95 2.20
N ALA A 154 8.28 17.46 3.15
CA ALA A 154 8.14 17.77 4.57
C ALA A 154 8.36 19.25 4.91
N GLU A 155 9.03 20.01 4.03
CA GLU A 155 9.22 21.47 4.18
C GLU A 155 8.00 22.26 3.67
N MET A 156 7.07 21.62 2.97
CA MET A 156 5.87 22.24 2.42
C MET A 156 4.71 22.21 3.43
N PRO A 157 3.73 23.15 3.30
CA PRO A 157 2.54 23.13 4.15
C PRO A 157 1.76 21.80 4.06
N PRO A 158 1.34 21.20 5.18
CA PRO A 158 0.64 19.91 5.21
C PRO A 158 -0.60 19.83 4.31
N GLU A 159 -1.34 20.93 4.15
CA GLU A 159 -2.52 21.02 3.28
C GLU A 159 -2.21 20.84 1.78
N ILE A 160 -0.94 20.96 1.38
CA ILE A 160 -0.50 20.77 0.00
C ILE A 160 -0.07 19.32 -0.25
N VAL A 161 0.60 18.70 0.72
CA VAL A 161 1.31 17.43 0.51
C VAL A 161 0.67 16.23 1.20
N ASP A 162 -0.01 16.43 2.33
CA ASP A 162 -0.42 15.31 3.18
C ASP A 162 -1.35 14.34 2.44
N THR A 163 -2.27 14.82 1.59
CA THR A 163 -3.15 13.92 0.83
C THR A 163 -2.35 12.99 -0.05
N GLN A 164 -1.36 13.50 -0.79
CA GLN A 164 -0.50 12.70 -1.66
C GLN A 164 0.31 11.68 -0.84
N ILE A 165 0.88 12.10 0.29
CA ILE A 165 1.67 11.20 1.15
C ILE A 165 0.78 10.15 1.82
N THR A 166 -0.42 10.52 2.25
CA THR A 166 -1.40 9.58 2.82
C THR A 166 -1.81 8.55 1.77
N THR A 167 -1.97 8.95 0.50
CA THR A 167 -2.25 8.03 -0.62
C THR A 167 -1.13 7.00 -0.79
N ILE A 168 0.14 7.45 -0.82
CA ILE A 168 1.29 6.53 -0.90
C ILE A 168 1.29 5.57 0.30
N LEU A 169 1.21 6.08 1.52
CA LEU A 169 1.24 5.23 2.72
C LEU A 169 0.08 4.24 2.80
N ALA A 170 -1.12 4.63 2.36
CA ALA A 170 -2.27 3.73 2.33
C ALA A 170 -2.14 2.66 1.23
N HIS A 171 -1.50 2.99 0.10
CA HIS A 171 -1.15 2.03 -0.95
C HIS A 171 -0.15 0.99 -0.41
N GLU A 172 0.97 1.43 0.16
CA GLU A 172 1.99 0.53 0.74
C GLU A 172 1.46 -0.31 1.92
N LEU A 173 0.53 0.26 2.70
CA LEU A 173 -0.15 -0.46 3.77
C LEU A 173 -0.95 -1.66 3.22
N PHE A 174 -1.55 -1.54 2.03
CA PHE A 174 -2.29 -2.65 1.43
C PHE A 174 -1.40 -3.88 1.26
N HIS A 175 -0.19 -3.70 0.71
CA HIS A 175 0.78 -4.78 0.54
C HIS A 175 1.16 -5.43 1.87
N CYS A 176 1.37 -4.63 2.92
CA CYS A 176 1.63 -5.19 4.25
C CYS A 176 0.45 -6.05 4.75
N LEU A 177 -0.79 -5.61 4.52
CA LEU A 177 -1.99 -6.31 4.95
C LEU A 177 -2.21 -7.61 4.17
N THR A 178 -2.03 -7.62 2.85
CA THR A 178 -2.18 -8.83 2.01
C THR A 178 -1.16 -9.90 2.39
N ARG A 179 0.05 -9.50 2.78
CA ARG A 179 1.12 -10.42 3.23
C ARG A 179 0.90 -10.99 4.63
N CYS A 180 0.36 -10.18 5.53
CA CYS A 180 0.02 -10.65 6.87
C CYS A 180 -1.24 -11.54 6.89
N ASN A 181 -2.08 -11.48 5.86
CA ASN A 181 -3.42 -12.05 5.87
C ASN A 181 -3.79 -12.69 4.51
N PRO A 182 -3.50 -13.99 4.29
CA PRO A 182 -3.85 -14.69 3.05
C PRO A 182 -5.35 -14.71 2.72
N ASP A 183 -6.22 -14.78 3.73
CA ASP A 183 -7.67 -14.73 3.53
C ASP A 183 -8.14 -13.33 3.11
N PHE A 184 -7.57 -12.27 3.71
CA PHE A 184 -7.81 -10.89 3.26
C PHE A 184 -7.36 -10.70 1.81
N ARG A 185 -6.18 -11.19 1.44
CA ARG A 185 -5.70 -11.14 0.06
C ARG A 185 -6.66 -11.85 -0.89
N LYS A 186 -7.10 -13.07 -0.57
CA LYS A 186 -8.10 -13.84 -1.34
C LYS A 186 -9.39 -13.04 -1.54
N ASP A 187 -9.92 -12.47 -0.47
CA ASP A 187 -11.18 -11.72 -0.52
C ASP A 187 -11.04 -10.41 -1.30
N MET A 188 -9.95 -9.67 -1.12
CA MET A 188 -9.67 -8.45 -1.91
C MET A 188 -9.52 -8.76 -3.41
N TYR A 189 -8.77 -9.80 -3.76
CA TYR A 189 -8.57 -10.23 -5.15
C TYR A 189 -9.88 -10.63 -5.83
N SER A 190 -10.79 -11.25 -5.07
CA SER A 190 -12.10 -11.64 -5.59
C SER A 190 -12.97 -10.44 -6.02
N ILE A 191 -12.72 -9.23 -5.48
CA ILE A 191 -13.44 -7.99 -5.83
C ILE A 191 -13.21 -7.63 -7.30
N ILE A 192 -12.03 -7.90 -7.82
CA ILE A 192 -11.65 -7.70 -9.24
C ILE A 192 -11.57 -9.03 -10.00
N HIS A 193 -12.40 -10.00 -9.60
CA HIS A 193 -12.58 -11.27 -10.30
C HIS A 193 -11.36 -12.22 -10.34
N PHE A 194 -10.33 -11.96 -9.54
CA PHE A 194 -9.18 -12.85 -9.42
C PHE A 194 -9.43 -13.94 -8.37
N THR A 195 -8.97 -15.16 -8.69
CA THR A 195 -8.90 -16.31 -7.78
C THR A 195 -7.44 -16.54 -7.40
N VAL A 196 -7.16 -16.60 -6.11
CA VAL A 196 -5.82 -16.86 -5.57
C VAL A 196 -5.66 -18.35 -5.26
N GLU A 197 -4.68 -18.97 -5.89
CA GLU A 197 -4.26 -20.35 -5.66
C GLU A 197 -3.21 -20.45 -4.54
N GLU A 198 -2.93 -21.68 -4.09
CA GLU A 198 -1.93 -21.92 -3.05
C GLU A 198 -0.49 -21.80 -3.56
N ASP A 199 -0.22 -22.26 -4.78
CA ASP A 199 1.12 -22.30 -5.37
C ASP A 199 1.27 -21.27 -6.49
N ASP A 200 2.45 -20.64 -6.59
CA ASP A 200 2.79 -19.71 -7.67
C ASP A 200 2.90 -20.41 -9.03
N TYR A 201 2.40 -19.74 -10.06
CA TYR A 201 2.65 -20.11 -11.44
C TYR A 201 4.11 -19.81 -11.80
N LYS A 202 4.72 -20.73 -12.55
CA LYS A 202 6.03 -20.49 -13.13
C LYS A 202 5.90 -19.56 -14.33
N LEU A 203 6.63 -18.44 -14.31
CA LEU A 203 6.80 -17.58 -15.48
C LEU A 203 7.42 -18.37 -16.65
N PRO A 204 6.79 -18.39 -17.83
CA PRO A 204 7.36 -19.05 -19.00
C PRO A 204 8.52 -18.23 -19.57
N ASP A 205 9.39 -18.87 -20.37
CA ASP A 205 10.64 -18.27 -20.83
C ASP A 205 10.42 -16.97 -21.62
N SER A 206 9.36 -16.91 -22.45
CA SER A 206 8.96 -15.73 -23.22
C SER A 206 8.48 -14.54 -22.39
N VAL A 207 8.00 -14.79 -21.16
CA VAL A 207 7.65 -13.74 -20.19
C VAL A 207 8.89 -13.38 -19.39
N TRP A 208 9.63 -14.39 -18.91
CA TRP A 208 10.85 -14.21 -18.11
C TRP A 208 11.92 -13.40 -18.83
N GLU A 209 12.03 -13.51 -20.16
CA GLU A 209 12.96 -12.70 -20.96
C GLU A 209 12.72 -11.19 -20.79
N TYR A 210 11.46 -10.76 -20.68
CA TYR A 210 11.05 -9.35 -20.61
C TYR A 210 10.56 -8.92 -19.23
N TYR A 211 10.53 -9.84 -18.27
CA TYR A 211 9.98 -9.61 -16.95
C TYR A 211 10.68 -8.46 -16.22
N ILE A 212 9.92 -7.70 -15.45
CA ILE A 212 10.38 -6.70 -14.50
C ILE A 212 9.84 -7.10 -13.14
N ALA A 213 10.74 -7.55 -12.26
CA ALA A 213 10.38 -7.82 -10.88
C ALA A 213 9.84 -6.55 -10.22
N ASN A 214 8.63 -6.66 -9.66
CA ASN A 214 7.99 -5.62 -8.87
C ASN A 214 8.08 -6.04 -7.40
N PRO A 215 8.75 -5.29 -6.52
CA PRO A 215 8.86 -5.63 -5.11
C PRO A 215 7.50 -5.75 -4.39
N ASP A 216 6.47 -5.05 -4.85
CA ASP A 216 5.14 -5.09 -4.26
C ASP A 216 4.38 -6.40 -4.55
N VAL A 217 4.77 -7.11 -5.61
CA VAL A 217 4.15 -8.37 -6.03
C VAL A 217 5.00 -9.56 -5.60
N GLU A 218 4.66 -10.18 -4.46
CA GLU A 218 5.40 -11.35 -3.93
C GLU A 218 4.97 -12.68 -4.56
N HIS A 219 3.76 -12.76 -5.12
CA HIS A 219 3.18 -14.01 -5.59
C HIS A 219 2.50 -13.90 -6.96
N HIS A 220 2.82 -14.84 -7.84
CA HIS A 220 2.17 -15.05 -9.14
C HIS A 220 1.20 -16.24 -9.08
N ASN A 221 0.30 -16.27 -8.09
CA ASN A 221 -0.69 -17.34 -7.88
C ASN A 221 -2.14 -16.90 -8.09
N ALA A 222 -2.37 -15.68 -8.58
CA ALA A 222 -3.70 -15.17 -8.83
C ALA A 222 -4.04 -15.17 -10.32
N HIS A 223 -5.20 -15.72 -10.70
CA HIS A 223 -5.67 -15.72 -12.08
C HIS A 223 -7.11 -15.22 -12.20
N ALA A 224 -7.47 -14.78 -13.41
CA ALA A 224 -8.84 -14.44 -13.78
C ALA A 224 -9.15 -14.89 -15.23
N THR A 225 -10.43 -14.95 -15.58
CA THR A 225 -10.87 -15.28 -16.94
C THR A 225 -10.81 -14.06 -17.85
N PHE A 226 -9.98 -14.12 -18.89
CA PHE A 226 -9.91 -13.12 -19.94
C PHE A 226 -10.48 -13.63 -21.27
N MET A 227 -11.12 -12.73 -22.03
CA MET A 227 -11.64 -12.96 -23.37
C MET A 227 -10.57 -12.65 -24.41
N ILE A 228 -9.60 -13.56 -24.55
CA ILE A 228 -8.47 -13.42 -25.47
C ILE A 228 -8.90 -13.77 -26.89
N ASP A 229 -8.88 -12.80 -27.80
CA ASP A 229 -9.31 -12.96 -29.19
C ASP A 229 -10.69 -13.65 -29.33
N GLY A 230 -11.60 -13.37 -28.37
CA GLY A 230 -12.95 -13.93 -28.32
C GLY A 230 -13.07 -15.32 -27.67
N LYS A 231 -12.02 -15.82 -27.01
CA LYS A 231 -12.01 -17.10 -26.29
C LYS A 231 -11.69 -16.88 -24.80
N GLU A 232 -12.49 -17.48 -23.92
CA GLU A 232 -12.19 -17.57 -22.49
C GLU A 232 -10.84 -18.26 -22.26
N THR A 233 -9.97 -17.58 -21.54
CA THR A 233 -8.62 -18.03 -21.18
C THR A 233 -8.33 -17.57 -19.76
N GLU A 234 -8.08 -18.51 -18.86
CA GLU A 234 -7.60 -18.21 -17.50
C GLU A 234 -6.15 -17.75 -17.57
N CYS A 235 -5.89 -16.52 -17.14
CA CYS A 235 -4.55 -15.93 -17.13
C CYS A 235 -4.21 -15.36 -15.76
N TYR A 236 -2.95 -15.48 -15.37
CA TYR A 236 -2.36 -14.63 -14.34
C TYR A 236 -1.68 -13.42 -15.00
N ALA A 237 -1.45 -12.38 -14.23
CA ALA A 237 -0.76 -11.18 -14.69
C ALA A 237 0.73 -11.25 -14.37
N ALA A 238 1.56 -10.62 -15.19
CA ALA A 238 2.96 -10.35 -14.90
C ALA A 238 3.37 -9.01 -15.52
N TYR A 239 4.33 -8.32 -14.93
CA TYR A 239 4.84 -7.06 -15.48
C TYR A 239 6.04 -7.29 -16.39
N VAL A 240 5.94 -6.89 -17.65
CA VAL A 240 6.99 -7.08 -18.67
C VAL A 240 7.26 -5.78 -19.42
N THR A 241 8.45 -5.66 -20.01
CA THR A 241 8.72 -4.61 -21.00
C THR A 241 8.43 -5.07 -22.43
N THR A 242 8.02 -4.15 -23.30
CA THR A 242 7.79 -4.45 -24.73
C THR A 242 9.08 -4.50 -25.55
N LYS A 243 10.22 -4.18 -24.93
CA LYS A 243 11.56 -4.25 -25.51
C LYS A 243 12.60 -4.41 -24.38
N HIS A 244 13.85 -4.69 -24.74
CA HIS A 244 14.97 -4.57 -23.82
C HIS A 244 15.47 -3.14 -23.74
N LEU A 245 16.35 -2.87 -22.77
CA LEU A 245 17.14 -1.64 -22.73
C LEU A 245 17.97 -1.50 -24.02
N GLU A 246 17.81 -0.38 -24.73
CA GLU A 246 18.62 -0.04 -25.90
C GLU A 246 19.42 1.25 -25.68
N ASN A 247 18.90 2.17 -24.88
CA ASN A 247 19.50 3.48 -24.56
C ASN A 247 19.37 3.80 -23.07
N GLU A 248 20.31 4.55 -22.49
CA GLU A 248 20.29 4.93 -21.06
C GLU A 248 19.01 5.69 -20.64
N GLU A 249 18.37 6.39 -21.58
CA GLU A 249 17.12 7.13 -21.36
C GLU A 249 15.87 6.22 -21.34
N ASP A 250 15.98 4.95 -21.77
CA ASP A 250 14.84 4.04 -21.74
C ASP A 250 14.46 3.74 -20.28
N ASN A 251 13.15 3.79 -20.01
CA ASN A 251 12.59 3.52 -18.69
C ASN A 251 11.54 2.40 -18.79
N PHE A 252 11.64 1.38 -17.95
CA PHE A 252 10.70 0.28 -17.92
C PHE A 252 9.28 0.73 -17.55
N MET A 253 9.10 1.82 -16.79
CA MET A 253 7.78 2.40 -16.52
C MET A 253 7.12 2.97 -17.78
N VAL A 254 7.91 3.32 -18.82
CA VAL A 254 7.39 3.82 -20.11
C VAL A 254 7.12 2.69 -21.08
N PHE A 255 7.98 1.68 -21.12
CA PHE A 255 7.88 0.55 -22.04
C PHE A 255 7.27 -0.71 -21.40
N GLY A 256 6.78 -0.59 -20.17
CA GLY A 256 6.20 -1.67 -19.40
C GLY A 256 4.73 -1.88 -19.76
N THR A 257 4.28 -3.12 -19.66
CA THR A 257 2.88 -3.51 -19.86
C THR A 257 2.56 -4.76 -19.05
N THR A 258 1.27 -4.99 -18.84
CA THR A 258 0.75 -6.22 -18.23
C THR A 258 0.79 -7.34 -19.27
N ALA A 259 1.49 -8.41 -18.95
CA ALA A 259 1.38 -9.67 -19.66
C ALA A 259 0.25 -10.51 -19.05
N LEU A 260 -0.70 -10.92 -19.88
CA LEU A 260 -1.70 -11.93 -19.54
C LEU A 260 -1.15 -13.30 -19.93
N VAL A 261 -0.78 -14.09 -18.94
CA VAL A 261 -0.09 -15.38 -19.12
C VAL A 261 -1.07 -16.52 -18.84
N PRO A 262 -1.39 -17.38 -19.83
CA PRO A 262 -2.29 -18.51 -19.61
C PRO A 262 -1.79 -19.46 -18.52
N VAL A 263 -2.67 -19.89 -17.63
CA VAL A 263 -2.35 -20.84 -16.55
C VAL A 263 -2.08 -22.27 -17.04
N ASP A 264 -2.25 -22.55 -18.33
CA ASP A 264 -2.07 -23.87 -18.94
C ASP A 264 -0.60 -24.27 -19.15
N GLY A 265 0.34 -23.38 -18.80
CA GLY A 265 1.78 -23.61 -18.86
C GLY A 265 2.38 -23.45 -20.26
N THR A 266 1.64 -22.87 -21.20
CA THR A 266 2.15 -22.53 -22.52
C THR A 266 3.15 -21.37 -22.47
N ASP A 267 4.12 -21.38 -23.39
CA ASP A 267 5.12 -20.31 -23.53
C ASP A 267 4.60 -19.17 -24.42
N ILE A 268 3.44 -18.63 -24.04
CA ILE A 268 2.79 -17.51 -24.71
C ILE A 268 2.25 -16.55 -23.66
N TRP A 269 2.14 -15.28 -24.04
CA TRP A 269 1.45 -14.28 -23.26
C TRP A 269 0.78 -13.28 -24.21
N TYR A 270 -0.17 -12.54 -23.68
CA TYR A 270 -0.96 -11.57 -24.43
C TYR A 270 -0.86 -10.19 -23.78
N THR A 271 -0.85 -9.16 -24.62
CA THR A 271 -1.01 -7.77 -24.17
C THR A 271 -2.48 -7.48 -23.83
N PRO A 272 -2.78 -6.45 -23.02
CA PRO A 272 -4.14 -6.15 -22.60
C PRO A 272 -5.12 -5.92 -23.75
N ASP A 273 -4.67 -5.38 -24.89
CA ASP A 273 -5.50 -5.13 -26.08
C ASP A 273 -6.08 -6.40 -26.71
N LYS A 274 -5.56 -7.58 -26.36
CA LYS A 274 -6.09 -8.88 -26.79
C LYS A 274 -7.25 -9.37 -25.94
N ALA A 275 -7.38 -8.88 -24.72
CA ALA A 275 -8.45 -9.22 -23.80
C ALA A 275 -9.59 -8.20 -23.92
N SER A 276 -10.69 -8.56 -24.59
CA SER A 276 -11.80 -7.62 -24.78
C SER A 276 -12.54 -7.24 -23.50
N ASN A 277 -12.33 -7.98 -22.41
CA ASN A 277 -12.91 -7.76 -21.08
C ASN A 277 -11.87 -7.30 -20.06
N PHE A 278 -10.69 -6.82 -20.47
CA PHE A 278 -9.62 -6.42 -19.54
C PHE A 278 -10.10 -5.39 -18.50
N ASP A 279 -10.76 -4.33 -18.97
CA ASP A 279 -11.34 -3.28 -18.13
C ASP A 279 -12.52 -3.78 -17.27
N GLU A 280 -13.20 -4.85 -17.68
CA GLU A 280 -14.25 -5.48 -16.87
C GLU A 280 -13.67 -6.30 -15.72
N VAL A 281 -12.50 -6.92 -15.93
CA VAL A 281 -11.81 -7.72 -14.90
C VAL A 281 -11.17 -6.79 -13.85
N PHE A 282 -10.32 -5.86 -14.28
CA PHE A 282 -9.60 -4.97 -13.35
C PHE A 282 -10.44 -3.78 -12.85
N GLY A 283 -11.49 -3.41 -13.58
CA GLY A 283 -12.13 -2.11 -13.42
C GLY A 283 -11.29 -0.97 -14.00
N THR A 284 -11.80 0.25 -13.87
CA THR A 284 -11.22 1.47 -14.49
C THR A 284 -11.05 2.63 -13.50
N ASN A 285 -11.02 2.32 -12.19
CA ASN A 285 -10.77 3.32 -11.14
C ASN A 285 -9.34 3.85 -11.16
N THR A 286 -8.38 3.00 -11.53
CA THR A 286 -6.97 3.34 -11.72
C THR A 286 -6.49 2.86 -13.08
N GLY A 287 -5.46 3.51 -13.62
CA GLY A 287 -4.71 3.02 -14.79
C GLY A 287 -3.53 2.14 -14.42
N TYR A 288 -3.24 1.96 -13.12
CA TYR A 288 -2.11 1.18 -12.63
C TYR A 288 -2.49 -0.30 -12.46
N VAL A 289 -2.61 -0.98 -13.59
CA VAL A 289 -3.14 -2.35 -13.71
C VAL A 289 -2.06 -3.33 -14.19
N ILE A 290 -0.83 -3.16 -13.67
CA ILE A 290 0.32 -4.02 -14.00
C ILE A 290 0.24 -5.40 -13.32
N ASP A 291 -0.50 -5.49 -12.21
CA ASP A 291 -0.77 -6.68 -11.41
C ASP A 291 -2.08 -6.48 -10.62
N PRO A 292 -2.86 -7.53 -10.27
CA PRO A 292 -4.01 -7.39 -9.37
C PRO A 292 -3.65 -6.78 -8.00
N GLU A 293 -2.46 -7.07 -7.45
CA GLU A 293 -1.99 -6.48 -6.18
C GLU A 293 -1.96 -4.95 -6.27
N GLU A 294 -1.38 -4.42 -7.34
CA GLU A 294 -1.23 -2.97 -7.59
C GLU A 294 -2.56 -2.28 -7.86
N CYS A 295 -3.41 -2.93 -8.66
CA CYS A 295 -4.75 -2.43 -8.94
C CYS A 295 -5.57 -2.28 -7.64
N LEU A 296 -5.47 -3.26 -6.75
CA LEU A 296 -6.18 -3.25 -5.47
C LEU A 296 -5.54 -2.33 -4.44
N ALA A 297 -4.22 -2.18 -4.42
CA ALA A 297 -3.53 -1.21 -3.57
C ALA A 297 -4.02 0.22 -3.86
N ASP A 298 -4.19 0.56 -5.14
CA ASP A 298 -4.79 1.83 -5.55
C ASP A 298 -6.26 1.95 -5.13
N ASN A 299 -7.09 0.94 -5.38
CA ASN A 299 -8.49 0.99 -4.97
C ASN A 299 -8.65 1.06 -3.44
N PHE A 300 -7.81 0.36 -2.69
CA PHE A 300 -7.77 0.41 -1.23
C PHE A 300 -7.35 1.80 -0.74
N CYS A 301 -6.28 2.38 -1.27
CA CYS A 301 -5.83 3.71 -0.89
C CYS A 301 -6.90 4.77 -1.25
N TYR A 302 -7.62 4.58 -2.35
CA TYR A 302 -8.72 5.44 -2.75
C TYR A 302 -9.89 5.37 -1.76
N ALA A 303 -10.28 4.16 -1.34
CA ALA A 303 -11.29 3.97 -0.31
C ALA A 303 -10.90 4.65 1.02
N VAL A 304 -9.64 4.51 1.44
CA VAL A 304 -9.11 5.08 2.68
C VAL A 304 -9.03 6.60 2.64
N VAL A 305 -8.48 7.17 1.57
CA VAL A 305 -8.11 8.60 1.52
C VAL A 305 -9.26 9.48 1.03
N PHE A 306 -10.01 9.01 0.03
CA PHE A 306 -11.03 9.82 -0.65
C PHE A 306 -12.46 9.35 -0.35
N GLY A 307 -12.65 8.07 0.00
CA GLY A 307 -13.97 7.47 0.20
C GLY A 307 -14.81 7.51 -1.07
N ASP A 308 -16.13 7.30 -0.94
CA ASP A 308 -17.10 7.19 -2.03
C ASP A 308 -17.10 8.35 -3.05
N LYS A 309 -16.62 9.53 -2.65
CA LYS A 309 -16.57 10.72 -3.51
C LYS A 309 -15.41 10.73 -4.50
N GLY A 310 -14.38 9.93 -4.28
CA GLY A 310 -13.18 9.96 -5.11
C GLY A 310 -12.36 11.25 -4.99
N PRO A 311 -11.16 11.28 -5.59
CA PRO A 311 -10.21 12.39 -5.45
C PRO A 311 -10.76 13.72 -5.98
N GLU A 312 -11.61 13.68 -7.00
CA GLU A 312 -12.21 14.87 -7.62
C GLU A 312 -13.63 15.19 -7.10
N GLY A 313 -14.18 14.38 -6.19
CA GLY A 313 -15.53 14.57 -5.68
C GLY A 313 -16.67 14.11 -6.60
N ASN A 314 -16.36 13.40 -7.69
CA ASN A 314 -17.30 12.95 -8.71
C ASN A 314 -17.63 11.44 -8.64
N GLY A 315 -17.13 10.74 -7.61
CA GLY A 315 -17.19 9.29 -7.49
C GLY A 315 -16.15 8.56 -8.34
N TYR A 316 -16.38 7.28 -8.57
CA TYR A 316 -15.51 6.39 -9.35
C TYR A 316 -16.26 5.78 -10.54
N PRO A 317 -15.56 5.37 -11.62
CA PRO A 317 -16.14 4.57 -12.69
C PRO A 317 -16.73 3.24 -12.22
N ASN A 318 -16.05 2.57 -11.29
CA ASN A 318 -16.43 1.29 -10.68
C ASN A 318 -16.58 1.47 -9.15
N PRO A 319 -17.62 2.19 -8.69
CA PRO A 319 -17.82 2.45 -7.26
C PRO A 319 -18.01 1.18 -6.44
N GLU A 320 -18.51 0.10 -7.04
CA GLU A 320 -18.70 -1.20 -6.42
C GLU A 320 -17.41 -1.79 -5.84
N ILE A 321 -16.24 -1.50 -6.44
CA ILE A 321 -14.94 -1.96 -5.92
C ILE A 321 -14.63 -1.28 -4.59
N ILE A 322 -14.82 0.05 -4.54
CA ILE A 322 -14.58 0.86 -3.34
C ILE A 322 -15.58 0.51 -2.23
N GLU A 323 -16.84 0.28 -2.60
CA GLU A 323 -17.89 -0.18 -1.69
C GLU A 323 -17.54 -1.55 -1.10
N ALA A 324 -17.12 -2.52 -1.92
CA ALA A 324 -16.76 -3.86 -1.48
C ALA A 324 -15.57 -3.86 -0.51
N ILE A 325 -14.52 -3.07 -0.78
CA ILE A 325 -13.39 -2.88 0.14
C ILE A 325 -13.89 -2.34 1.48
N GLY A 326 -14.71 -1.27 1.44
CA GLY A 326 -15.27 -0.66 2.63
C GLY A 326 -16.22 -1.57 3.42
N GLU A 327 -16.96 -2.46 2.75
CA GLU A 327 -17.83 -3.46 3.38
C GLU A 327 -17.02 -4.56 4.06
N TYR A 328 -15.96 -5.06 3.41
CA TYR A 328 -15.06 -6.04 4.00
C TYR A 328 -14.47 -5.51 5.32
N LEU A 329 -13.97 -4.27 5.30
CA LEU A 329 -13.34 -3.65 6.47
C LEU A 329 -14.32 -3.33 7.61
N LYS A 330 -15.63 -3.24 7.35
CA LYS A 330 -16.68 -3.02 8.37
C LYS A 330 -17.11 -4.29 9.11
N GLY A 331 -16.80 -5.47 8.58
CA GLY A 331 -17.65 -6.66 8.78
C GLY A 331 -16.95 -7.99 9.00
N ASN A 332 -15.69 -8.01 9.44
CA ASN A 332 -15.00 -9.18 9.98
C ASN A 332 -14.52 -8.94 11.41
#